data_AF-A0A2E1EAF0-F1
#
_entry.id   AF-A0A2E1EAF0-F1
#
_cell.length_a   1.000
_cell.length_b   1.000
_cell.length_c   1.000
_cell.angle_alpha   90.00
_cell.angle_beta   90.00
_cell.angle_gamma   90.00
#
_symmetry.space_group_name_H-M   'P 1'
#
loop_
_entity.id
_entity.type
_entity.pdbx_description
1 polymer ?
#
loop_
_entity_poly.entity_id
_entity_poly.type
_entity_poly.pdbx_seq_one_letter_code
_entity_poly.pdbx_strand_id
1 'polypeptide(L)' 'NNFLIVDKGREIDEFSFLYIKNKKFKGYGFFELNHQIKDDLKITSRMIEMAEDPEIKNIILKLIYRKTFSKIIQLNN' A
#
# COMPACT_ATOMS: atom_id res chain seq x y z
N ASN A 1 5.71 -9.27 -9.01
CA ASN A 1 4.43 -8.55 -8.81
C ASN A 1 4.44 -7.80 -7.52
N ASN A 2 4.68 -6.49 -7.62
CA ASN A 2 4.65 -5.56 -6.51
C ASN A 2 3.60 -4.51 -6.83
N PHE A 3 2.78 -4.15 -5.86
CA PHE A 3 1.73 -3.16 -6.06
C PHE A 3 1.39 -2.46 -4.75
N LEU A 4 0.77 -1.29 -4.90
CA LEU A 4 0.20 -0.53 -3.81
C LEU A 4 -1.32 -0.62 -3.89
N ILE A 5 -1.96 -0.87 -2.75
CA ILE A 5 -3.38 -0.59 -2.56
C ILE A 5 -3.46 0.80 -1.96
N VAL A 6 -4.11 1.73 -2.65
CA VAL A 6 -4.16 3.14 -2.26
C VAL A 6 -5.57 3.54 -1.89
N ASP A 7 -5.70 4.32 -0.83
CA ASP A 7 -6.93 4.96 -0.44
C ASP A 7 -6.71 6.40 0.03
N LYS A 8 -7.78 7.10 0.40
CA LYS A 8 -7.69 8.42 1.04
C LYS A 8 -6.87 8.33 2.33
N GLY A 9 -6.09 9.37 2.58
CA GLY A 9 -5.32 9.57 3.81
C GLY A 9 -6.16 10.28 4.88
N ARG A 10 -5.47 10.90 5.82
CA ARG A 10 -6.07 11.62 6.95
C ARG A 10 -6.53 13.02 6.54
N GLU A 11 -5.76 13.65 5.65
CA GLU A 11 -6.01 14.98 5.11
C GLU A 11 -6.53 14.90 3.67
N ILE A 12 -7.11 16.00 3.17
CA ILE A 12 -7.73 16.08 1.83
C ILE A 12 -6.74 15.72 0.71
N ASP A 13 -5.48 16.12 0.86
CA ASP A 13 -4.41 15.92 -0.14
C ASP A 13 -3.46 14.75 0.22
N GLU A 14 -3.78 13.99 1.27
CA GLU A 14 -3.00 12.82 1.67
C GLU A 14 -3.65 11.54 1.13
N PHE A 15 -2.82 10.58 0.73
CA PHE A 15 -3.22 9.23 0.37
C PHE A 15 -2.54 8.22 1.27
N SER A 16 -3.25 7.17 1.66
CA SER A 16 -2.70 6.01 2.34
C SER A 16 -2.31 4.93 1.33
N PHE A 17 -1.30 4.12 1.66
CA PHE A 17 -0.95 2.94 0.87
C PHE A 17 -0.70 1.71 1.74
N LEU A 18 -1.04 0.54 1.21
CA LEU A 18 -0.56 -0.76 1.67
C LEU A 18 0.42 -1.30 0.63
N TYR A 19 1.61 -1.71 1.06
CA TYR A 19 2.63 -2.24 0.17
C TYR A 19 2.63 -3.76 0.11
N ILE A 20 2.32 -4.31 -1.07
CA ILE A 20 2.40 -5.74 -1.36
C ILE A 20 3.61 -5.99 -2.26
N LYS A 21 4.58 -6.75 -1.75
CA LYS A 21 5.79 -7.13 -2.46
C LYS A 21 5.94 -8.64 -2.47
N ASN A 22 6.12 -9.23 -3.65
CA ASN A 22 6.23 -10.68 -3.82
C ASN A 22 5.08 -11.46 -3.13
N LYS A 23 3.84 -10.98 -3.34
CA LYS A 23 2.60 -11.55 -2.77
C LYS A 23 2.52 -11.51 -1.23
N LYS A 24 3.37 -10.74 -0.56
CA LYS A 24 3.32 -10.54 0.90
C LYS A 24 3.12 -9.08 1.24
N PHE A 25 2.34 -8.82 2.27
CA PHE A 25 2.27 -7.51 2.90
C PHE A 25 3.62 -7.14 3.55
N LYS A 26 4.03 -5.88 3.36
CA LYS A 26 5.29 -5.34 3.89
C LYS A 26 5.12 -4.22 4.91
N GLY A 27 3.98 -3.54 4.85
CA GLY A 27 3.74 -2.36 5.65
C GLY A 27 2.80 -1.40 4.96
N TYR A 28 2.58 -0.27 5.61
CA TYR A 28 1.67 0.77 5.18
C TYR A 28 2.33 2.14 5.33
N GLY A 29 1.75 3.15 4.71
CA GLY A 29 2.25 4.52 4.87
C GLY A 29 1.35 5.53 4.20
N PHE A 30 1.85 6.75 4.10
CA PHE A 30 1.14 7.88 3.53
C PHE A 30 2.01 8.64 2.52
N PHE A 31 1.37 9.27 1.54
CA PHE A 31 2.02 10.10 0.54
C PHE A 31 1.07 11.17 0.03
N GLU A 32 1.62 12.27 -0.45
CA GLU A 32 0.86 13.36 -1.08
C GLU A 32 1.15 13.41 -2.59
N LEU A 33 2.38 13.06 -2.98
CA LEU A 33 2.86 13.20 -4.36
C LEU A 33 3.25 11.85 -4.96
N ASN A 34 2.80 11.59 -6.20
CA ASN A 34 3.02 10.31 -6.88
C ASN A 34 4.50 9.91 -7.02
N HIS A 35 5.44 10.87 -7.10
CA HIS A 35 6.86 10.56 -7.23
C HIS A 35 7.45 9.90 -5.98
N GLN A 36 6.78 10.01 -4.82
CA GLN A 36 7.17 9.42 -3.54
C GLN A 36 6.89 7.92 -3.48
N ILE A 37 6.01 7.42 -4.34
CA ILE A 37 5.61 6.00 -4.39
C ILE A 37 6.02 5.33 -5.71
N LYS A 38 6.94 5.95 -6.45
CA LYS A 38 7.35 5.48 -7.78
C LYS A 38 8.25 4.24 -7.72
N ASP A 39 9.15 4.22 -6.74
CA ASP A 39 10.25 3.26 -6.67
C ASP A 39 10.30 2.64 -5.26
N ASP A 40 10.74 1.39 -5.16
CA ASP A 40 10.79 0.60 -3.91
C ASP A 40 11.45 1.35 -2.75
N LEU A 41 12.62 1.97 -3.00
CA LEU A 41 13.36 2.74 -1.99
C LEU A 41 12.52 3.87 -1.38
N LYS A 42 11.77 4.60 -2.21
CA LYS A 42 10.96 5.73 -1.74
C LYS A 42 9.75 5.25 -0.96
N ILE A 43 9.11 4.18 -1.42
CA ILE A 43 8.02 3.52 -0.72
C ILE A 43 8.50 3.08 0.67
N THR A 44 9.58 2.31 0.74
CA THR A 44 10.12 1.80 2.00
C THR A 44 10.56 2.94 2.94
N SER A 45 11.13 4.04 2.43
CA SER A 45 11.56 5.17 3.26
C SER A 45 10.42 5.89 4.01
N ARG A 46 9.18 5.72 3.57
CA ARG A 46 7.96 6.33 4.16
C ARG A 46 7.00 5.30 4.74
N MET A 47 7.33 4.02 4.57
CA MET A 47 6.52 2.91 5.02
C MET A 47 6.83 2.63 6.49
N ILE A 48 5.79 2.46 7.27
CA ILE A 48 5.87 1.81 8.56
C ILE A 48 5.87 0.31 8.28
N GLU A 49 7.00 -0.34 8.50
CA GLU A 49 7.13 -1.78 8.32
C GLU A 49 6.21 -2.53 9.27
N MET A 50 5.52 -3.54 8.74
CA MET A 50 4.63 -4.37 9.53
C MET A 50 4.66 -5.79 8.96
N ALA A 51 4.86 -6.76 9.85
CA ALA A 51 4.87 -8.17 9.47
C ALA A 51 3.47 -8.62 9.05
N GLU A 52 3.39 -9.45 8.02
CA GLU A 52 2.16 -10.13 7.66
C GLU A 52 1.88 -11.25 8.67
N ASP A 53 0.68 -11.26 9.22
CA ASP A 53 0.10 -12.39 9.94
C ASP A 53 -1.21 -12.85 9.26
N PRO A 54 -1.79 -13.98 9.68
CA PRO A 54 -3.04 -14.49 9.09
C PRO A 54 -4.23 -13.51 9.18
N GLU A 55 -4.33 -12.70 10.23
CA GLU A 55 -5.41 -11.75 10.44
C GLU A 55 -5.27 -10.55 9.48
N ILE A 56 -4.07 -9.95 9.42
CA ILE A 56 -3.74 -8.87 8.48
C ILE A 56 -3.98 -9.33 7.05
N LYS A 57 -3.52 -10.55 6.71
CA LYS A 57 -3.75 -11.14 5.40
C LYS A 57 -5.24 -11.25 5.07
N ASN A 58 -6.06 -11.72 6.02
CA ASN A 58 -7.51 -11.80 5.83
C ASN A 58 -8.16 -10.42 5.65
N ILE A 59 -7.70 -9.41 6.40
CA ILE A 59 -8.16 -8.02 6.24
C ILE A 59 -7.84 -7.52 4.83
N ILE A 60 -6.59 -7.68 4.36
CA ILE A 60 -6.16 -7.25 3.03
C ILE A 60 -6.95 -7.97 1.93
N LEU A 61 -7.14 -9.29 2.05
CA LEU A 61 -7.93 -10.07 1.10
C LEU A 61 -9.38 -9.59 1.06
N LYS A 62 -9.98 -9.27 2.20
CA LYS A 62 -11.33 -8.72 2.30
C LYS A 62 -11.43 -7.33 1.66
N LEU A 63 -10.44 -6.46 1.87
CA LEU A 63 -10.35 -5.15 1.22
C LEU A 63 -10.32 -5.31 -0.30
N ILE A 64 -9.51 -6.23 -0.82
CA ILE A 64 -9.39 -6.52 -2.26
C ILE A 64 -10.71 -7.07 -2.80
N TYR A 65 -11.29 -8.08 -2.15
CA TYR A 65 -12.52 -8.74 -2.59
C TYR A 65 -13.71 -7.78 -2.62
N ARG A 66 -13.84 -6.93 -1.60
CA ARG A 66 -14.90 -5.92 -1.52
C ARG A 66 -14.64 -4.68 -2.37
N LYS A 67 -13.44 -4.54 -2.93
CA LYS A 67 -12.97 -3.34 -3.66
C LYS A 67 -13.13 -2.06 -2.84
N THR A 68 -12.89 -2.14 -1.53
CA THR A 68 -12.94 -1.00 -0.61
C THR A 68 -11.58 -0.32 -0.57
N PHE A 69 -11.18 0.24 -1.71
CA PHE A 69 -9.96 1.02 -1.90
C PHE A 69 -10.16 1.96 -3.09
N SER A 70 -9.41 3.05 -3.15
CA SER A 70 -9.54 4.02 -4.24
C SER A 70 -8.88 3.55 -5.54
N LYS A 71 -7.66 2.98 -5.47
CA LYS A 71 -6.94 2.46 -6.65
C LYS A 71 -5.89 1.40 -6.31
N ILE A 72 -5.50 0.60 -7.30
CA ILE A 72 -4.29 -0.24 -7.24
C ILE A 72 -3.26 0.34 -8.20
N ILE A 73 -2.03 0.53 -7.72
CA ILE A 73 -0.90 0.96 -8.54
C ILE A 73 0.06 -0.23 -8.69
N GLN A 74 0.22 -0.71 -9.91
CA GLN A 74 1.26 -1.71 -10.23
C GLN A 74 2.61 -1.02 -10.27
N LEU A 75 3.60 -1.62 -9.62
CA LEU A 75 4.97 -1.13 -9.64
C LEU A 75 5.75 -1.90 -10.71
N ASN A 76 6.18 -1.18 -11.74
CA ASN A 76 7.02 -1.71 -12.80
C ASN A 76 8.47 -1.69 -12.32
N ASN A 77 8.82 -2.67 -11.48
CA ASN A 77 10.21 -3.00 -11.17
C ASN A 77 10.56 -4.33 -11.82
#